data_AF-A0A6J1TQE0-F1
#
_entry.id   AF-A0A6J1TQE0-F1
#
_cell.length_a   1.000
_cell.length_b   1.000
_cell.length_c   1.000
_cell.angle_alpha   90.00
_cell.angle_beta   90.00
_cell.angle_gamma   90.00
#
_symmetry.space_group_name_H-M   'P 1'
#
loop_
_entity.id
_entity.type
_entity.pdbx_description
1 polymer ?
#
loop_
_entity_poly.entity_id
_entity_poly.type
_entity_poly.pdbx_seq_one_letter_code
_entity_poly.pdbx_strand_id
1 'polypeptide(L)'
;MQQKKLNHQTIEKLRALEYTFSSFRKLLRLGKCVDVMYTALSSIHYPNITVRVTTTLSRISMSLYLLADHILWIGRTGLCSVNGDRWGKVANKYWMYALFMNLLRDAYEIYRILKIRQIGLSDIISDGCDARKKLASCARDHKDIIVDTVKNACDVVIPMTALGFLNLSPGSVGVFGVISSAAALLTLVDPLLKLTPS
;
A
#
# COMPACT_ATOMS: atom_id res chain seq x y z
N MET A 1 -6.46 -45.38 22.43
CA MET A 1 -5.16 -44.66 22.40
C MET A 1 -4.62 -44.38 20.99
N GLN A 2 -4.79 -45.25 20.00
CA GLN A 2 -4.32 -45.03 18.61
C GLN A 2 -4.91 -43.80 17.91
N GLN A 3 -6.21 -43.52 18.07
CA GLN A 3 -6.88 -42.38 17.42
C GLN A 3 -6.34 -41.01 17.88
N LYS A 4 -5.95 -40.89 19.16
CA LYS A 4 -5.33 -39.68 19.73
C LYS A 4 -3.90 -39.49 19.20
N LYS A 5 -3.19 -40.58 18.90
CA LYS A 5 -1.85 -40.59 18.31
C LYS A 5 -1.88 -40.21 16.82
N LEU A 6 -2.90 -40.66 16.09
CA LEU A 6 -3.14 -40.31 14.68
C LEU A 6 -3.45 -38.82 14.51
N ASN A 7 -4.32 -38.26 15.37
CA ASN A 7 -4.60 -36.83 15.38
C ASN A 7 -3.36 -35.99 15.70
N HIS A 8 -2.50 -36.45 16.61
CA HIS A 8 -1.25 -35.76 16.93
C HIS A 8 -0.30 -35.69 15.72
N GLN A 9 -0.12 -36.80 15.00
CA GLN A 9 0.70 -36.84 13.78
C GLN A 9 0.15 -35.93 12.68
N THR A 10 -1.18 -35.87 12.51
CA THR A 10 -1.82 -34.97 11.55
C THR A 10 -1.61 -33.50 11.93
N ILE A 11 -1.75 -33.15 13.22
CA ILE A 11 -1.50 -31.79 13.72
C ILE A 11 -0.05 -31.39 13.50
N GLU A 12 0.91 -32.28 13.73
CA GLU A 12 2.34 -32.02 13.48
C GLU A 12 2.63 -31.80 12.00
N LYS A 13 2.07 -32.64 11.12
CA LYS A 13 2.17 -32.43 9.66
C LYS A 13 1.56 -31.09 9.23
N LEU A 14 0.40 -30.72 9.79
CA LEU A 14 -0.26 -29.46 9.52
C LEU A 14 0.60 -28.26 9.95
N ARG A 15 1.19 -28.33 11.15
CA ARG A 15 2.12 -27.29 11.66
C ARG A 15 3.37 -27.17 10.81
N ALA A 16 3.95 -28.28 10.38
CA ALA A 16 5.11 -28.27 9.48
C ALA A 16 4.77 -27.61 8.13
N LEU A 17 3.59 -27.93 7.59
CA LEU A 17 3.08 -27.32 6.36
C LEU A 17 2.82 -25.82 6.54
N GLU A 18 2.18 -25.43 7.64
CA GLU A 18 1.95 -24.03 8.02
C GLU A 18 3.26 -23.25 8.12
N TYR A 19 4.26 -23.81 8.80
CA TYR A 19 5.59 -23.23 8.92
C TYR A 19 6.27 -23.04 7.55
N THR A 20 6.16 -24.05 6.68
CA THR A 20 6.71 -24.03 5.33
C THR A 20 6.05 -22.94 4.48
N PHE A 21 4.71 -22.87 4.48
CA PHE A 21 3.96 -21.83 3.77
C PHE A 21 4.23 -20.43 4.33
N SER A 22 4.36 -20.30 5.65
CA SER A 22 4.71 -19.02 6.29
C SER A 22 6.09 -18.54 5.85
N SER A 23 7.07 -19.43 5.76
CA SER A 23 8.42 -19.12 5.28
C SER A 23 8.44 -18.83 3.78
N PHE A 24 7.73 -19.61 2.97
CA PHE A 24 7.57 -19.37 1.54
C PHE A 24 6.94 -18.01 1.24
N ARG A 25 5.91 -17.60 1.98
CA ARG A 25 5.30 -16.27 1.85
C ARG A 25 6.31 -15.15 2.08
N LYS A 26 7.21 -15.32 3.04
CA LYS A 26 8.27 -14.33 3.32
C LYS A 26 9.31 -14.31 2.20
N LEU A 27 9.64 -15.46 1.62
CA LEU A 27 10.48 -15.51 0.43
C LEU A 27 9.84 -14.77 -0.77
N LEU A 28 8.54 -14.94 -1.00
CA LEU A 28 7.82 -14.18 -2.03
C LEU A 28 7.86 -12.66 -1.78
N ARG A 29 7.82 -12.25 -0.52
CA ARG A 29 7.97 -10.84 -0.13
C ARG A 29 9.36 -10.28 -0.46
N LEU A 30 10.41 -11.11 -0.42
CA LEU A 30 11.75 -10.73 -0.88
C LEU A 30 11.76 -10.49 -2.40
N GLY A 31 11.13 -11.39 -3.16
CA GLY A 31 10.92 -11.18 -4.60
C GLY A 31 10.19 -9.87 -4.87
N LYS A 32 9.17 -9.53 -4.06
CA LYS A 32 8.48 -8.25 -4.17
C LYS A 32 9.37 -7.05 -3.84
N CYS A 33 10.29 -7.17 -2.90
CA CYS A 33 11.26 -6.12 -2.59
C CYS A 33 12.13 -5.80 -3.81
N VAL A 34 12.65 -6.83 -4.47
CA VAL A 34 13.47 -6.69 -5.68
C VAL A 34 12.65 -6.09 -6.84
N ASP A 35 11.42 -6.56 -7.04
CA ASP A 35 10.48 -6.02 -8.05
C ASP A 35 10.17 -4.53 -7.83
N VAL A 36 9.89 -4.12 -6.59
CA VAL A 36 9.63 -2.72 -6.25
C VAL A 36 10.87 -1.86 -6.48
N MET A 37 12.06 -2.38 -6.16
CA MET A 37 13.33 -1.70 -6.40
C MET A 37 13.62 -1.55 -7.90
N TYR A 38 13.37 -2.59 -8.69
CA TYR A 38 13.49 -2.54 -10.15
C TYR A 38 12.51 -1.52 -10.75
N THR A 39 11.27 -1.50 -10.27
CA THR A 39 10.28 -0.52 -10.68
C THR A 39 10.68 0.91 -10.31
N ALA A 40 11.36 1.09 -9.16
CA ALA A 40 11.90 2.39 -8.76
C ALA A 40 13.01 2.87 -9.72
N LEU A 41 13.81 1.96 -10.25
CA LEU A 41 14.85 2.29 -11.23
C LEU A 41 14.24 2.64 -12.59
N SER A 42 13.23 1.88 -13.02
CA SER A 42 12.51 2.12 -14.28
C SER A 42 11.79 3.47 -14.28
N SER A 43 11.19 3.88 -13.14
CA SER A 43 10.43 5.13 -13.03
C SER A 43 11.26 6.41 -13.20
N ILE A 44 12.60 6.32 -13.23
CA ILE A 44 13.52 7.42 -13.55
C ILE A 44 13.30 7.96 -14.97
N HIS A 45 12.72 7.17 -15.88
CA HIS A 45 12.50 7.59 -17.27
C HIS A 45 11.17 8.35 -17.48
N TYR A 46 10.40 8.60 -16.42
CA TYR A 46 9.10 9.27 -16.56
C TYR A 46 9.28 10.75 -17.00
N PRO A 47 8.48 11.25 -17.96
CA PRO A 47 8.67 12.57 -18.57
C PRO A 47 8.42 13.73 -17.59
N ASN A 48 7.45 13.57 -16.69
CA ASN A 48 7.12 14.59 -15.69
C ASN A 48 8.04 14.50 -14.47
N ILE A 49 8.84 15.54 -14.22
CA ILE A 49 9.79 15.60 -13.10
C ILE A 49 9.16 15.36 -11.73
N THR A 50 8.01 15.99 -11.44
CA THR A 50 7.35 15.90 -10.12
C THR A 50 6.81 14.50 -9.86
N VAL A 51 6.13 13.90 -10.84
CA VAL A 51 5.59 12.52 -10.74
C VAL A 51 6.73 11.50 -10.69
N ARG A 52 7.81 11.74 -11.44
CA ARG A 52 9.02 10.93 -11.41
C ARG A 52 9.61 10.87 -10.01
N VAL A 53 9.93 12.03 -9.42
CA VAL A 53 10.60 12.10 -8.11
C VAL A 53 9.72 11.53 -7.00
N THR A 54 8.43 11.86 -6.97
CA THR A 54 7.50 11.32 -5.97
C THR A 54 7.33 9.79 -6.10
N THR A 55 7.26 9.29 -7.33
CA THR A 55 7.13 7.84 -7.57
C THR A 55 8.42 7.09 -7.26
N THR A 56 9.58 7.55 -7.70
CA THR A 56 10.86 6.89 -7.40
C THR A 56 11.09 6.83 -5.89
N LEU A 57 10.87 7.95 -5.19
CA LEU A 57 11.08 8.08 -3.76
C LEU A 57 10.10 7.25 -2.93
N SER A 58 8.84 7.17 -3.36
CA SER A 58 7.85 6.24 -2.80
C SER A 58 8.30 4.78 -2.95
N ARG A 59 8.71 4.37 -4.17
CA ARG A 59 9.12 2.97 -4.44
C ARG A 59 10.40 2.59 -3.69
N ILE A 60 11.37 3.49 -3.58
CA ILE A 60 12.56 3.29 -2.75
C ILE A 60 12.16 3.08 -1.28
N SER A 61 11.28 3.93 -0.76
CA SER A 61 10.86 3.86 0.64
C SER A 61 10.05 2.60 0.94
N MET A 62 9.23 2.15 -0.02
CA MET A 62 8.54 0.87 0.04
C MET A 62 9.53 -0.31 0.02
N SER A 63 10.59 -0.23 -0.79
CA SER A 63 11.67 -1.23 -0.79
C SER A 63 12.40 -1.28 0.56
N LEU A 64 12.72 -0.12 1.15
CA LEU A 64 13.33 -0.05 2.48
C LEU A 64 12.42 -0.60 3.59
N TYR A 65 11.10 -0.37 3.49
CA TYR A 65 10.13 -1.01 4.37
C TYR A 65 10.18 -2.54 4.28
N LEU A 66 10.18 -3.09 3.06
CA LEU A 66 10.26 -4.54 2.83
C LEU A 66 11.60 -5.11 3.33
N LEU A 67 12.70 -4.39 3.14
CA LEU A 67 14.01 -4.75 3.67
C LEU A 67 14.01 -4.81 5.21
N ALA A 68 13.41 -3.82 5.87
CA ALA A 68 13.27 -3.81 7.32
C ALA A 68 12.42 -4.99 7.84
N ASP A 69 11.37 -5.38 7.11
CA ASP A 69 10.57 -6.57 7.42
C ASP A 69 11.39 -7.87 7.31
N HIS A 70 12.31 -7.97 6.33
CA HIS A 70 13.23 -9.09 6.23
C HIS A 70 14.21 -9.16 7.39
N ILE A 71 14.75 -8.01 7.83
CA ILE A 71 15.64 -7.94 8.99
C ILE A 71 14.90 -8.40 10.26
N LEU A 72 13.64 -7.97 10.43
CA LEU A 72 12.80 -8.41 11.54
C LEU A 72 12.50 -9.90 11.48
N TRP A 73 12.29 -10.45 10.27
CA TRP A 73 12.09 -11.89 10.10
C TRP A 73 13.34 -12.70 10.45
N ILE A 74 14.52 -12.29 9.98
CA ILE A 74 15.81 -12.94 10.29
C ILE A 74 16.07 -12.92 11.80
N GLY A 75 15.69 -11.83 12.47
CA GLY A 75 15.73 -11.74 13.92
C GLY A 75 14.85 -12.78 14.62
N ARG A 76 13.61 -12.98 14.12
CA ARG A 76 12.68 -13.98 14.67
C ARG A 76 13.10 -15.42 14.43
N THR A 77 13.87 -15.70 13.38
CA THR A 77 14.42 -17.05 13.14
C THR A 77 15.66 -17.36 13.99
N GLY A 78 16.08 -16.42 14.85
CA GLY A 78 17.22 -16.62 15.76
C GLY A 78 18.59 -16.52 15.09
N LEU A 79 18.65 -16.08 13.83
CA LEU A 79 19.91 -15.94 13.09
C LEU A 79 20.71 -14.71 13.53
N CYS A 80 20.05 -13.68 14.07
CA CYS A 80 20.66 -12.44 14.55
C CYS A 80 19.86 -11.88 15.75
N SER A 81 20.53 -11.30 16.74
CA SER A 81 19.88 -10.58 17.85
C SER A 81 19.41 -9.20 17.38
N VAL A 82 18.23 -9.16 16.75
CA VAL A 82 17.64 -7.93 16.20
C VAL A 82 16.65 -7.34 17.20
N ASN A 83 16.79 -6.03 17.47
CA ASN A 83 15.84 -5.27 18.28
C ASN A 83 14.51 -5.11 17.53
N GLY A 84 13.54 -5.99 17.83
CA GLY A 84 12.25 -6.03 17.14
C GLY A 84 11.48 -4.71 17.16
N ASP A 85 11.45 -4.04 18.31
CA ASP A 85 10.73 -2.76 18.47
C ASP A 85 11.34 -1.63 17.65
N ARG A 86 12.68 -1.57 17.59
CA ARG A 86 13.39 -0.55 16.81
C ARG A 86 13.12 -0.75 15.32
N TRP A 87 13.31 -1.97 14.82
CA TRP A 87 13.12 -2.28 13.41
C TRP A 87 11.65 -2.22 12.98
N GLY A 88 10.72 -2.57 13.86
CA GLY A 88 9.29 -2.37 13.64
C GLY A 88 8.93 -0.88 13.49
N LYS A 89 9.46 -0.01 14.37
CA LYS A 89 9.27 1.45 14.23
C LYS A 89 9.89 1.99 12.95
N VAL A 90 11.09 1.54 12.57
CA VAL A 90 11.76 1.93 11.33
C VAL A 90 10.96 1.51 10.10
N ALA A 91 10.46 0.27 10.07
CA ALA A 91 9.61 -0.22 9.00
C ALA A 91 8.34 0.64 8.85
N ASN A 92 7.62 0.90 9.94
CA ASN A 92 6.41 1.73 9.91
C ASN A 92 6.69 3.17 9.46
N LYS A 93 7.85 3.75 9.80
CA LYS A 93 8.26 5.07 9.29
C LYS A 93 8.45 5.08 7.78
N TYR A 94 9.18 4.11 7.22
CA TYR A 94 9.39 4.03 5.77
C TYR A 94 8.09 3.75 5.02
N TRP A 95 7.22 2.91 5.59
CA TRP A 95 5.90 2.66 5.01
C TRP A 95 5.04 3.93 4.97
N MET A 96 4.99 4.68 6.07
CA MET A 96 4.28 5.97 6.14
C MET A 96 4.83 6.97 5.11
N TYR A 97 6.15 7.04 4.96
CA TYR A 97 6.77 7.94 3.99
C TYR A 97 6.44 7.56 2.54
N ALA A 98 6.43 6.26 2.22
CA ALA A 98 6.00 5.77 0.90
C ALA A 98 4.54 6.15 0.60
N LEU A 99 3.64 5.98 1.58
CA LEU A 99 2.23 6.36 1.45
C LEU A 99 2.05 7.86 1.27
N PHE A 100 2.80 8.68 2.01
CA PHE A 100 2.73 10.13 1.87
C PHE A 100 3.19 10.58 0.48
N MET A 101 4.29 10.02 -0.03
CA MET A 101 4.76 10.31 -1.39
C MET A 101 3.77 9.85 -2.46
N ASN A 102 3.06 8.74 -2.24
CA ASN A 102 1.97 8.33 -3.12
C ASN A 102 0.83 9.36 -3.10
N LEU A 103 0.34 9.76 -1.92
CA LEU A 103 -0.72 10.76 -1.81
C LEU A 103 -0.34 12.10 -2.45
N LEU A 104 0.92 12.53 -2.33
CA LEU A 104 1.41 13.73 -3.00
C LEU A 104 1.36 13.62 -4.53
N ARG A 105 1.72 12.46 -5.09
CA ARG A 105 1.56 12.20 -6.52
C ARG A 105 0.09 12.24 -6.90
N ASP A 106 -0.77 11.53 -6.17
CA ASP A 106 -2.18 11.41 -6.51
C ASP A 106 -2.86 12.79 -6.47
N ALA A 107 -2.55 13.60 -5.46
CA ALA A 107 -3.00 14.99 -5.37
C ALA A 107 -2.50 15.86 -6.52
N TYR A 108 -1.23 15.72 -6.93
CA TYR A 108 -0.67 16.44 -8.07
C TYR A 108 -1.37 16.06 -9.39
N GLU A 109 -1.65 14.77 -9.60
CA GLU A 109 -2.35 14.31 -10.80
C GLU A 109 -3.81 14.78 -10.83
N ILE A 110 -4.53 14.71 -9.69
CA ILE A 110 -5.88 15.27 -9.56
C ILE A 110 -5.86 16.78 -9.86
N TYR A 111 -4.92 17.53 -9.29
CA TYR A 111 -4.78 18.97 -9.57
C TYR A 111 -4.52 19.24 -11.06
N ARG A 112 -3.65 18.45 -11.70
CA ARG A 112 -3.35 18.58 -13.13
C ARG A 112 -4.60 18.36 -13.97
N ILE A 113 -5.39 17.33 -13.66
CA ILE A 113 -6.62 17.00 -14.41
C ILE A 113 -7.68 18.09 -14.22
N LEU A 114 -7.88 18.58 -12.99
CA LEU A 114 -8.82 19.67 -12.71
C LEU A 114 -8.44 20.96 -13.46
N LYS A 115 -7.15 21.27 -13.50
CA LYS A 115 -6.61 22.43 -14.25
C LYS A 115 -6.87 22.29 -15.76
N ILE A 116 -6.65 21.11 -16.34
CA ILE A 116 -6.90 20.85 -17.77
C ILE A 116 -8.40 21.01 -18.09
N ARG A 117 -9.29 20.54 -17.21
CA ARG A 117 -10.74 20.63 -17.38
C ARG A 117 -11.34 21.97 -16.96
N GLN A 118 -10.49 22.93 -16.58
CA GLN A 118 -10.87 24.27 -16.11
C GLN A 118 -11.91 24.24 -14.98
N ILE A 119 -11.92 23.19 -14.15
CA ILE A 119 -12.84 23.11 -13.01
C ILE A 119 -12.21 23.93 -11.87
N GLY A 120 -12.73 25.14 -11.68
CA GLY A 120 -12.27 26.04 -10.62
C GLY A 120 -12.93 25.73 -9.27
N LEU A 121 -12.28 26.15 -8.17
CA LEU A 121 -12.88 26.12 -6.83
C LEU A 121 -14.20 26.92 -6.80
N SER A 122 -14.26 28.00 -7.57
CA SER A 122 -15.45 28.84 -7.76
C SER A 122 -16.64 28.09 -8.36
N ASP A 123 -16.41 27.17 -9.30
CA ASP A 123 -17.48 26.39 -9.93
C ASP A 123 -18.11 25.41 -8.93
N ILE A 124 -17.28 24.81 -8.07
CA ILE A 124 -17.73 23.89 -7.02
C ILE A 124 -18.63 24.62 -6.01
N ILE A 125 -18.30 25.87 -5.71
CA ILE A 125 -19.01 26.69 -4.72
C ILE A 125 -20.27 27.33 -5.32
N SER A 126 -20.26 27.75 -6.59
CA SER A 126 -21.33 28.55 -7.19
C SER A 126 -22.46 27.72 -7.83
N ASP A 127 -22.17 26.56 -8.43
CA ASP A 127 -23.21 25.69 -9.00
C ASP A 127 -22.86 24.22 -8.77
N GLY A 128 -23.22 23.76 -7.58
CA GLY A 128 -22.89 22.42 -7.13
C GLY A 128 -23.45 21.32 -8.03
N CYS A 129 -24.50 21.53 -8.82
CA CYS A 129 -25.06 20.47 -9.67
C CYS A 129 -24.15 20.15 -10.86
N ASP A 130 -23.75 21.17 -11.63
CA ASP A 130 -22.94 20.98 -12.83
C ASP A 130 -21.46 20.74 -12.50
N ALA A 131 -20.95 21.34 -11.43
CA ALA A 131 -19.63 20.99 -10.91
C ALA A 131 -19.57 19.53 -10.44
N ARG A 132 -20.60 19.02 -9.75
CA ARG A 132 -20.66 17.60 -9.35
C ARG A 132 -20.70 16.67 -10.56
N LYS A 133 -21.46 16.98 -11.61
CA LYS A 133 -21.49 16.16 -12.84
C LYS A 133 -20.14 16.14 -13.54
N LYS A 134 -19.47 17.30 -13.68
CA LYS A 134 -18.13 17.42 -14.27
C LYS A 134 -17.10 16.65 -13.45
N LEU A 135 -17.14 16.77 -12.12
CA LEU A 135 -16.25 16.04 -11.22
C LEU A 135 -16.53 14.54 -11.25
N ALA A 136 -17.80 14.11 -11.29
CA ALA A 136 -18.17 12.71 -11.41
C ALA A 136 -17.77 12.11 -12.77
N SER A 137 -17.86 12.88 -13.85
CA SER A 137 -17.31 12.48 -15.15
C SER A 137 -15.80 12.35 -15.09
N CYS A 138 -15.12 13.32 -14.49
CA CYS A 138 -13.67 13.30 -14.33
C CYS A 138 -13.19 12.11 -13.50
N ALA A 139 -13.90 11.78 -12.41
CA ALA A 139 -13.64 10.65 -11.55
C ALA A 139 -13.95 9.30 -12.24
N ARG A 140 -14.90 9.28 -13.18
CA ARG A 140 -15.12 8.11 -14.05
C ARG A 140 -13.99 7.93 -15.06
N ASP A 141 -13.54 9.03 -15.66
CA ASP A 141 -12.48 9.03 -16.66
C ASP A 141 -11.11 8.68 -16.05
N HIS A 142 -10.90 8.97 -14.75
CA HIS A 142 -9.66 8.72 -14.00
C HIS A 142 -9.93 7.97 -12.69
N LYS A 143 -10.70 6.87 -12.80
CA LYS A 143 -11.13 6.06 -11.65
C LYS A 143 -9.94 5.37 -10.95
N ASP A 144 -8.89 5.11 -11.69
CA ASP A 144 -7.59 4.61 -11.26
C ASP A 144 -6.94 5.49 -10.17
N ILE A 145 -6.83 6.80 -10.41
CA ILE A 145 -6.19 7.75 -9.48
C ILE A 145 -7.04 7.91 -8.22
N ILE A 146 -8.37 7.96 -8.36
CA ILE A 146 -9.29 8.08 -7.23
C ILE A 146 -9.21 6.87 -6.32
N VAL A 147 -9.17 5.66 -6.90
CA VAL A 147 -9.06 4.45 -6.10
C VAL A 147 -7.69 4.34 -5.43
N ASP A 148 -6.59 4.71 -6.10
CA ASP A 148 -5.27 4.74 -5.45
C ASP A 148 -5.25 5.76 -4.30
N THR A 149 -5.84 6.95 -4.49
CA THR A 149 -5.95 7.98 -3.45
C THR A 149 -6.70 7.46 -2.22
N VAL A 150 -7.89 6.87 -2.41
CA VAL A 150 -8.71 6.33 -1.32
C VAL A 150 -7.96 5.23 -0.58
N LYS A 151 -7.29 4.35 -1.32
CA LYS A 151 -6.49 3.26 -0.76
C LYS A 151 -5.33 3.81 0.07
N ASN A 152 -4.51 4.69 -0.51
CA ASN A 152 -3.36 5.28 0.17
C ASN A 152 -3.80 6.08 1.42
N ALA A 153 -4.93 6.80 1.36
CA ALA A 153 -5.47 7.55 2.50
C ALA A 153 -5.93 6.63 3.63
N CYS A 154 -6.59 5.51 3.31
CA CYS A 154 -6.97 4.51 4.31
C CYS A 154 -5.74 3.80 4.90
N ASP A 155 -4.77 3.46 4.05
CA ASP A 155 -3.55 2.76 4.47
C ASP A 155 -2.67 3.61 5.39
N VAL A 156 -2.67 4.95 5.27
CA VAL A 156 -1.92 5.86 6.17
C VAL A 156 -2.31 5.71 7.63
N VAL A 157 -3.57 5.35 7.90
CA VAL A 157 -4.06 5.17 9.28
C VAL A 157 -3.27 4.07 10.00
N ILE A 158 -2.85 3.03 9.28
CA ILE A 158 -2.21 1.84 9.85
C ILE A 158 -0.82 2.15 10.44
N PRO A 159 0.18 2.65 9.68
CA PRO A 159 1.48 2.99 10.25
C PRO A 159 1.37 4.16 11.23
N MET A 160 0.40 5.07 11.08
CA MET A 160 0.22 6.19 11.99
C MET A 160 -0.26 5.74 13.37
N THR A 161 -1.18 4.77 13.44
CA THR A 161 -1.53 4.08 14.70
C THR A 161 -0.36 3.26 15.24
N ALA A 162 0.37 2.53 14.39
CA ALA A 162 1.52 1.72 14.83
C ALA A 162 2.69 2.55 15.37
N LEU A 163 2.82 3.82 14.95
CA LEU A 163 3.82 4.77 15.47
C LEU A 163 3.35 5.51 16.73
N GLY A 164 2.09 5.33 17.15
CA GLY A 164 1.51 5.96 18.33
C GLY A 164 0.99 7.38 18.12
N PHE A 165 0.86 7.84 16.87
CA PHE A 165 0.29 9.16 16.56
C PHE A 165 -1.24 9.16 16.67
N LEU A 166 -1.88 8.03 16.40
CA LEU A 166 -3.33 7.85 16.54
C LEU A 166 -3.65 6.73 17.54
N ASN A 167 -4.43 7.06 18.57
CA ASN A 167 -4.98 6.08 19.51
C ASN A 167 -6.27 5.45 18.96
N LEU A 168 -6.14 4.68 17.89
CA LEU A 168 -7.27 3.92 17.33
C LEU A 168 -7.29 2.50 17.88
N SER A 169 -8.51 1.99 18.11
CA SER A 169 -8.69 0.59 18.46
C SER A 169 -8.25 -0.33 17.31
N PRO A 170 -7.74 -1.54 17.59
CA PRO A 170 -7.42 -2.52 16.54
C PRO A 170 -8.60 -2.81 15.60
N GLY A 171 -9.83 -2.75 16.11
CA GLY A 171 -11.05 -2.91 15.31
C GLY A 171 -11.23 -1.78 14.28
N SER A 172 -11.02 -0.52 14.70
CA SER A 172 -11.09 0.64 13.79
C SER A 172 -10.04 0.57 12.69
N VAL A 173 -8.80 0.21 13.02
CA VAL A 173 -7.73 -0.01 12.02
C VAL A 173 -8.11 -1.13 11.04
N GLY A 174 -8.74 -2.20 11.54
CA GLY A 174 -9.29 -3.26 10.72
C GLY A 174 -10.33 -2.76 9.70
N VAL A 175 -11.21 -1.84 10.08
CA VAL A 175 -12.21 -1.25 9.15
C VAL A 175 -11.52 -0.48 8.02
N PHE A 176 -10.53 0.35 8.31
CA PHE A 176 -9.75 1.03 7.26
C PHE A 176 -9.04 0.04 6.34
N GLY A 177 -8.51 -1.06 6.89
CA GLY A 177 -7.92 -2.14 6.11
C GLY A 177 -8.93 -2.85 5.19
N VAL A 178 -10.16 -3.05 5.65
CA VAL A 178 -11.25 -3.62 4.82
C VAL A 178 -11.65 -2.66 3.71
N ILE A 179 -11.79 -1.37 3.99
CA ILE A 179 -12.11 -0.34 2.98
C ILE A 179 -11.02 -0.29 1.91
N SER A 180 -9.76 -0.23 2.32
CA SER A 180 -8.60 -0.25 1.41
C SER A 180 -8.57 -1.53 0.55
N SER A 181 -8.84 -2.69 1.15
CA SER A 181 -8.87 -3.97 0.44
C SER A 181 -10.02 -4.05 -0.57
N ALA A 182 -11.20 -3.56 -0.22
CA ALA A 182 -12.34 -3.48 -1.12
C ALA A 182 -12.04 -2.55 -2.32
N ALA A 183 -11.43 -1.39 -2.06
CA ALA A 183 -11.00 -0.47 -3.10
C ALA A 183 -9.99 -1.13 -4.06
N ALA A 184 -9.00 -1.85 -3.53
CA ALA A 184 -8.03 -2.59 -4.33
C ALA A 184 -8.66 -3.76 -5.12
N LEU A 185 -9.70 -4.40 -4.60
CA LEU A 185 -10.44 -5.45 -5.33
C LEU A 185 -11.24 -4.86 -6.50
N LEU A 186 -11.84 -3.69 -6.32
CA LEU A 186 -12.61 -3.00 -7.37
C LEU A 186 -11.76 -2.66 -8.60
N THR A 187 -10.45 -2.41 -8.44
CA THR A 187 -9.54 -2.18 -9.58
C THR A 187 -9.11 -3.45 -10.30
N LEU A 188 -9.23 -4.61 -9.65
CA LEU A 188 -8.91 -5.92 -10.25
C LEU A 188 -10.07 -6.52 -11.04
N VAL A 189 -11.31 -6.27 -10.58
CA VAL A 189 -12.53 -6.79 -11.24
C VAL A 189 -12.84 -6.05 -12.55
N ASP A 190 -12.35 -4.82 -12.69
CA ASP A 190 -12.59 -3.99 -13.87
C ASP A 190 -11.24 -3.68 -14.56
N PRO A 191 -10.77 -4.51 -15.51
CA PRO A 191 -9.45 -4.36 -16.13
C PRO A 191 -9.29 -3.10 -16.99
N LEU A 192 -10.38 -2.37 -17.28
CA LEU A 192 -10.36 -1.03 -17.89
C LEU A 192 -9.94 0.09 -16.90
N LEU A 193 -9.78 -0.21 -15.61
CA LEU A 193 -9.28 0.69 -14.57
C LEU A 193 -7.78 0.58 -14.29
N LYS A 194 -7.09 -0.35 -14.95
CA LYS A 194 -5.69 -0.61 -14.63
C LYS A 194 -4.82 0.48 -15.27
N LEU A 195 -4.14 1.29 -14.45
CA LEU A 195 -3.07 2.19 -14.87
C LEU A 195 -2.00 1.42 -15.65
N THR A 196 -2.10 1.45 -16.98
CA THR A 196 -0.95 1.24 -17.85
C THR A 196 -0.22 2.57 -17.96
N PRO A 197 1.08 2.65 -17.58
CA PRO A 197 1.86 3.83 -17.89
C PRO A 197 1.91 3.95 -19.42
N SER A 198 1.33 5.03 -19.96
CA SER A 198 1.61 5.51 -21.30
C SER A 198 3.06 6.01 -21.38
#